data_AF-A0A354V1L6-F1
#
_entry.id   AF-A0A354V1L6-F1
#
_cell.length_a   1.000
_cell.length_b   1.000
_cell.length_c   1.000
_cell.angle_alpha   90.00
_cell.angle_beta   90.00
_cell.angle_gamma   90.00
#
_symmetry.space_group_name_H-M   'P 1'
#
loop_
_entity.id
_entity.type
_entity.pdbx_description
1 polymer ?
#
loop_
_entity_poly.entity_id
_entity_poly.type
_entity_poly.pdbx_seq_one_letter_code
_entity_poly.pdbx_strand_id
1 'polypeptide(L)' 'MDNQNIRIRLKAYDHRVLDNSTKEIVNTAKRTGARVRGPIPLPTHIERFTVNRSPHVDKKSR' A
#
# COMPACT_ATOMS: atom_id res chain seq x y z
N MET A 1 -29.41 11.05 -10.08
CA MET A 1 -28.73 10.25 -9.04
C MET A 1 -27.30 10.73 -8.98
N ASP A 2 -26.91 11.39 -7.89
CA ASP A 2 -25.55 11.87 -7.73
C ASP A 2 -24.56 10.72 -7.91
N ASN A 3 -23.61 10.92 -8.82
CA ASN A 3 -22.64 9.91 -9.19
C ASN A 3 -21.60 9.82 -8.08
N GLN A 4 -21.93 9.08 -7.01
CA GLN A 4 -21.08 8.91 -5.82
C GLN A 4 -19.79 8.18 -6.21
N ASN A 5 -18.71 8.95 -6.39
CA ASN A 5 -17.40 8.45 -6.77
C ASN A 5 -16.53 8.27 -5.53
N ILE A 6 -16.32 7.01 -5.12
CA ILE A 6 -15.46 6.66 -3.99
C ILE A 6 -14.08 6.27 -4.52
N ARG A 7 -13.01 6.85 -3.96
CA ARG A 7 -11.63 6.54 -4.32
C ARG A 7 -10.87 6.02 -3.10
N ILE A 8 -10.49 4.75 -3.13
CA ILE A 8 -9.84 4.06 -2.02
C ILE A 8 -8.34 3.99 -2.31
N ARG A 9 -7.51 4.35 -1.33
CA ARG A 9 -6.04 4.18 -1.42
C ARG A 9 -5.56 3.26 -0.30
N LEU A 10 -5.04 2.10 -0.69
CA LEU A 10 -4.51 1.12 0.23
C LEU A 10 -2.99 1.31 0.36
N LYS A 11 -2.47 1.22 1.59
CA LYS A 11 -1.04 1.27 1.89
C LYS A 11 -0.73 0.18 2.91
N ALA A 12 0.34 -0.58 2.66
CA ALA A 12 0.86 -1.56 3.59
C ALA A 12 2.37 -1.68 3.39
N TYR A 13 3.07 -2.15 4.42
CA TYR A 13 4.49 -2.52 4.31
C TYR A 13 4.68 -3.93 3.74
N ASP A 14 3.71 -4.83 3.97
CA ASP A 14 3.68 -6.17 3.38
C ASP A 14 2.73 -6.23 2.18
N HIS A 15 3.27 -6.62 1.02
CA HIS A 15 2.52 -6.79 -0.21
C HIS A 15 1.50 -7.94 -0.15
N ARG A 16 1.77 -9.00 0.62
CA ARG A 16 0.89 -10.20 0.65
C ARG A 16 -0.47 -9.88 1.25
N VAL A 17 -0.45 -9.12 2.35
CA VAL A 17 -1.67 -8.66 3.02
C VAL A 17 -2.42 -7.67 2.11
N LEU A 18 -1.69 -6.75 1.49
CA LEU A 18 -2.25 -5.78 0.56
C LEU A 18 -3.00 -6.47 -0.58
N ASP A 19 -2.38 -7.44 -1.24
CA ASP A 19 -2.97 -8.16 -2.38
C ASP A 19 -4.22 -8.94 -1.99
N ASN A 20 -4.21 -9.59 -0.82
CA ASN A 20 -5.36 -10.33 -0.30
C ASN A 20 -6.55 -9.39 -0.03
N SER A 21 -6.33 -8.30 0.71
CA SER A 21 -7.38 -7.32 0.98
C SER A 21 -7.88 -6.64 -0.29
N THR A 22 -7.00 -6.34 -1.24
CA THR A 22 -7.38 -5.71 -2.51
C THR A 22 -8.31 -6.63 -3.32
N LYS A 23 -8.01 -7.94 -3.37
CA LYS A 23 -8.88 -8.93 -4.04
C LYS A 23 -10.24 -9.03 -3.37
N GLU A 24 -10.29 -9.06 -2.05
CA GLU A 24 -11.54 -9.14 -1.28
C GLU A 24 -12.44 -7.92 -1.53
N ILE A 25 -11.89 -6.71 -1.46
CA ILE A 25 -12.62 -5.46 -1.72
C ILE A 25 -13.17 -5.43 -3.14
N VAL A 26 -12.35 -5.82 -4.13
CA VAL A 26 -12.77 -5.85 -5.54
C VAL A 26 -13.89 -6.87 -5.75
N ASN A 27 -13.81 -8.06 -5.15
CA ASN A 27 -14.84 -9.08 -5.27
C ASN A 27 -16.17 -8.63 -4.63
N THR A 28 -16.10 -7.99 -3.46
CA THR A 28 -17.28 -7.44 -2.77
C THR A 28 -17.92 -6.32 -3.58
N ALA A 29 -17.14 -5.37 -4.11
CA ALA A 29 -17.64 -4.27 -4.92
C ALA A 29 -18.25 -4.74 -6.26
N LYS A 30 -17.68 -5.80 -6.87
CA LYS A 30 -18.27 -6.44 -8.05
C LYS A 30 -19.61 -7.12 -7.71
N ARG A 31 -19.71 -7.78 -6.56
CA ARG A 31 -20.94 -8.46 -6.11
C ARG A 31 -22.08 -7.47 -5.84
N THR A 32 -21.78 -6.27 -5.37
CA THR A 32 -22.79 -5.21 -5.16
C THR A 32 -23.19 -4.46 -6.43
N GLY A 33 -22.59 -4.77 -7.58
CA GLY A 33 -22.91 -4.15 -8.87
C GLY A 33 -22.22 -2.78 -9.11
N ALA A 34 -21.24 -2.42 -8.29
CA ALA A 34 -20.50 -1.18 -8.48
C ALA A 34 -19.52 -1.27 -9.67
N ARG A 35 -19.39 -0.18 -10.45
CA ARG A 35 -18.40 -0.08 -11.53
C ARG A 35 -17.01 0.14 -10.95
N VAL A 36 -16.19 -0.91 -10.93
CA VAL A 36 -14.83 -0.87 -10.37
C VAL A 36 -13.81 -0.51 -11.46
N ARG A 37 -13.00 0.53 -11.22
CA ARG A 37 -11.70 0.66 -11.88
C ARG A 37 -10.72 -0.20 -11.10
N GLY A 38 -10.08 -1.17 -11.76
CA GLY A 38 -9.24 -2.18 -11.12
C GLY A 38 -8.11 -1.61 -10.25
N PRO A 39 -7.45 -2.44 -9.44
CA PRO A 39 -6.35 -1.98 -8.60
C PRO A 39 -5.22 -1.41 -9.47
N ILE A 40 -4.92 -0.13 -9.30
CA ILE A 40 -3.82 0.54 -10.00
C ILE A 40 -2.63 0.56 -9.04
N PRO A 41 -1.59 -0.26 -9.27
CA PRO A 41 -0.40 -0.23 -8.45
C PRO A 41 0.33 1.09 -8.67
N LEU A 42 0.66 1.76 -7.57
CA LEU A 42 1.52 2.95 -7.59
C LEU A 42 2.95 2.52 -7.26
N PRO A 43 3.96 3.29 -7.70
CA PRO A 43 5.36 3.06 -7.29
C PRO A 43 5.48 2.98 -5.77
N THR A 44 6.31 2.06 -5.29
CA THR A 44 6.59 1.91 -3.87
C THR A 44 7.43 3.08 -3.38
N HIS A 45 7.00 3.71 -2.28
CA HIS A 45 7.80 4.74 -1.64
C HIS A 45 8.82 4.06 -0.72
N ILE A 46 10.11 4.30 -0.97
CA ILE A 46 11.20 3.72 -0.20
C ILE A 46 11.90 4.85 0.55
N GLU A 47 11.67 4.93 1.86
CA GLU A 47 12.39 5.84 2.74
C GLU A 47 13.59 5.10 3.33
N ARG A 48 14.82 5.57 3.03
CA ARG A 48 16.06 4.97 3.52
C ARG A 48 16.64 5.85 4.62
N PHE A 49 16.81 5.28 5.81
CA PHE A 49 17.43 5.94 6.94
C PHE A 49 18.79 5.32 7.23
N THR A 50 19.82 6.14 7.39
CA THR A 50 21.17 5.69 7.75
C THR A 50 21.38 5.93 9.25
N VAL A 51 21.50 4.85 10.02
CA VAL A 51 21.72 4.92 11.48
C VAL A 51 23.13 4.47 11.83
N ASN A 52 23.69 5.02 12.90
CA ASN A 52 24.91 4.47 13.49
C ASN A 52 24.65 3.04 13.99
N ARG A 53 25.52 2.09 13.63
CA ARG A 53 25.43 0.71 14.18
C ARG A 53 25.86 0.62 15.64
N SER A 54 26.86 1.40 16.07
CA SER A 54 27.38 1.39 17.44
C SER A 54 27.27 2.78 18.09
N PRO A 55 27.01 2.85 19.41
CA PRO A 55 27.08 4.10 20.15
C PRO A 55 28.53 4.64 20.28
N HIS A 56 29.58 3.80 20.18
CA HIS A 56 30.98 4.22 20.35
C HIS A 56 31.92 3.55 19.33
N VAL A 57 32.98 4.26 18.93
CA VAL A 57 34.08 3.86 18.00
C VAL A 57 33.68 3.61 16.53
N ASP A 58 32.60 2.89 16.22
CA ASP A 58 32.33 2.41 14.85
C ASP A 58 31.57 3.38 13.94
N LYS A 59 32.03 4.63 13.82
CA LYS A 59 31.35 5.67 13.03
C LYS A 59 31.38 5.46 11.50
N LYS A 60 32.33 4.67 10.99
CA LYS A 60 32.44 4.30 9.55
C LYS A 60 31.52 3.14 9.14
N SER A 61 30.88 2.49 10.10
CA SER A 61 29.97 1.36 9.90
C SER A 61 28.53 1.83 9.64
N ARG A 62 28.35 2.90 8.84
CA ARG A 62 27.04 3.47 8.48
C ARG A 62 26.58 2.91 7.15
#